data_AF-A0A7V4Q601-F1
#
_entry.id   AF-A0A7V4Q601-F1
#
_cell.length_a   1.000
_cell.length_b   1.000
_cell.length_c   1.000
_cell.angle_alpha   90.00
_cell.angle_beta   90.00
_cell.angle_gamma   90.00
#
_symmetry.space_group_name_H-M   'P 1'
#
loop_
_entity.id
_entity.type
_entity.pdbx_description
1 polymer ?
#
loop_
_entity_poly.entity_id
_entity_poly.type
_entity_poly.pdbx_seq_one_letter_code
_entity_poly.pdbx_strand_id
1 'polypeptide(L)'
;MLAPLKELILLTCGFSLEKGREQTLMAGLGNRMALCGLDCSKAYHALLVRDRDELNSLVELLTVNETYFFREPEQLNLVTDKLLAELLAERDGRPIRILSAGCSTGEEPFSIAMMLRER
;
A
#
# COMPACT_ATOMS: atom_id res chain seq x y z
N MET A 1 -16.55 -12.61 15.75
CA MET A 1 -17.01 -11.89 14.55
C MET A 1 -15.85 -11.38 13.71
N LEU A 2 -14.81 -10.78 14.32
CA LEU A 2 -13.65 -10.25 13.58
C LEU A 2 -12.64 -11.31 13.10
N ALA A 3 -12.56 -12.48 13.76
CA ALA A 3 -11.57 -13.49 13.41
C ALA A 3 -11.68 -14.00 11.94
N PRO A 4 -12.87 -14.38 11.42
CA PRO A 4 -13.01 -14.78 10.01
C PRO A 4 -12.63 -13.67 9.02
N LEU A 5 -12.94 -12.43 9.37
CA LEU A 5 -12.60 -11.29 8.52
C LEU A 5 -11.10 -11.00 8.50
N LYS A 6 -10.44 -11.07 9.66
CA LYS A 6 -8.98 -10.93 9.75
C LYS A 6 -8.29 -12.04 8.95
N GLU A 7 -8.81 -13.26 9.01
CA GLU A 7 -8.31 -14.39 8.23
C GLU A 7 -8.51 -14.16 6.72
N LEU A 8 -9.67 -13.67 6.28
CA LEU A 8 -9.92 -13.31 4.88
C LEU A 8 -8.94 -12.25 4.37
N ILE A 9 -8.72 -11.18 5.15
CA ILE A 9 -7.78 -10.09 4.80
C ILE A 9 -6.34 -10.63 4.75
N LEU A 10 -5.95 -11.46 5.71
CA LEU A 10 -4.63 -12.07 5.75
C LEU A 10 -4.39 -12.99 4.53
N LEU A 11 -5.34 -13.86 4.22
CA LEU A 11 -5.23 -14.81 3.10
C LEU A 11 -5.25 -14.11 1.74
N THR A 12 -5.99 -13.01 1.61
CA THR A 12 -6.14 -12.32 0.33
C THR A 12 -5.03 -11.30 0.07
N CYS A 13 -4.62 -10.57 1.12
CA CYS A 13 -3.72 -9.41 0.98
C CYS A 13 -2.39 -9.58 1.71
N GLY A 14 -2.19 -10.66 2.48
CA GLY A 14 -1.01 -10.83 3.34
C GLY A 14 -0.95 -9.86 4.52
N PHE A 15 -2.01 -9.09 4.75
CA PHE A 15 -2.03 -8.03 5.75
C PHE A 15 -2.49 -8.55 7.12
N SER A 16 -1.57 -8.58 8.07
CA SER A 16 -1.87 -8.98 9.46
C SER A 16 -2.33 -7.78 10.28
N LEU A 17 -3.54 -7.88 10.82
CA LEU A 17 -4.09 -6.88 11.74
C LEU A 17 -3.61 -7.16 13.16
N GLU A 18 -2.49 -6.54 13.54
CA GLU A 18 -1.92 -6.63 14.89
C GLU A 18 -2.83 -6.06 15.98
N LYS A 19 -2.49 -6.38 17.24
CA LYS A 19 -3.20 -5.86 18.43
C LYS A 19 -3.13 -4.33 18.43
N GLY A 20 -4.30 -3.67 18.46
CA GLY A 20 -4.43 -2.21 18.44
C GLY A 20 -5.11 -1.65 17.20
N ARG A 21 -5.10 -2.38 16.06
CA ARG A 21 -5.79 -1.95 14.82
C ARG A 21 -7.26 -2.40 14.72
N GLU A 22 -7.78 -3.05 15.75
CA GLU A 22 -9.16 -3.53 15.79
C GLU A 22 -10.17 -2.39 15.75
N GLN A 23 -9.86 -1.25 16.37
CA GLN A 23 -10.72 -0.06 16.31
C GLN A 23 -10.79 0.50 14.90
N THR A 24 -9.64 0.59 14.19
CA THR A 24 -9.60 0.98 12.77
C THR A 24 -10.41 0.02 11.91
N LEU A 25 -10.28 -1.29 12.16
CA LEU A 25 -11.07 -2.30 11.45
C LEU A 25 -12.58 -2.11 11.69
N MET A 26 -13.00 -1.92 12.94
CA MET A 26 -14.40 -1.70 13.28
C MET A 26 -14.95 -0.41 12.67
N ALA A 27 -14.18 0.67 12.67
CA ALA A 27 -14.56 1.93 12.05
C ALA A 27 -14.68 1.80 10.52
N GLY A 28 -13.70 1.15 9.87
CA GLY A 28 -13.72 0.88 8.45
C GLY A 28 -14.90 0.00 8.04
N LEU A 29 -15.17 -1.07 8.80
CA LEU A 29 -16.33 -1.93 8.61
C LEU A 29 -17.64 -1.14 8.67
N GLY A 30 -17.82 -0.32 9.72
CA GLY A 30 -19.02 0.49 9.89
C GLY A 30 -19.24 1.46 8.73
N ASN A 31 -18.17 2.12 8.27
CA ASN A 31 -18.22 3.04 7.14
C ASN A 31 -18.64 2.32 5.84
N ARG A 32 -17.95 1.23 5.50
CA ARG A 32 -18.24 0.46 4.28
C ARG A 32 -19.62 -0.18 4.30
N MET A 33 -20.02 -0.77 5.42
CA MET A 33 -21.35 -1.33 5.61
C MET A 33 -22.46 -0.30 5.36
N ALA A 34 -22.28 0.93 5.86
CA ALA A 34 -23.23 2.01 5.61
C ALA A 34 -23.30 2.41 4.12
N LEU A 35 -22.15 2.46 3.43
CA LEU A 35 -22.10 2.74 1.97
C LEU A 35 -22.78 1.64 1.14
N CYS A 36 -22.66 0.37 1.55
CA CYS A 36 -23.32 -0.75 0.91
C CYS A 36 -24.80 -0.92 1.31
N GLY A 37 -25.31 -0.09 2.24
CA GLY A 37 -26.67 -0.22 2.77
C GLY A 37 -26.90 -1.51 3.59
N LEU A 38 -25.85 -2.04 4.21
CA LEU A 38 -25.87 -3.26 5.00
C LEU A 38 -25.80 -2.94 6.50
N ASP A 39 -26.71 -3.49 7.28
CA ASP A 39 -26.75 -3.39 8.74
C ASP A 39 -26.20 -4.64 9.44
N CYS A 40 -25.89 -5.68 8.67
CA CYS A 40 -25.49 -6.98 9.18
C CYS A 40 -24.05 -7.34 8.79
N SER A 41 -23.18 -7.53 9.78
CA SER A 41 -21.79 -7.95 9.55
C SER A 41 -21.67 -9.29 8.82
N LYS A 42 -22.62 -10.23 9.00
CA LYS A 42 -22.63 -11.49 8.24
C LYS A 42 -22.94 -11.26 6.75
N ALA A 43 -23.87 -10.35 6.44
CA ALA A 43 -24.20 -10.00 5.06
C ALA A 43 -23.00 -9.32 4.39
N TYR A 44 -22.32 -8.41 5.12
CA TYR A 44 -21.12 -7.77 4.62
C TYR A 44 -19.96 -8.74 4.41
N HIS A 45 -19.73 -9.69 5.33
CA HIS A 45 -18.75 -10.77 5.10
C HIS A 45 -19.07 -11.58 3.85
N ALA A 46 -20.34 -11.93 3.61
CA ALA A 46 -20.73 -12.65 2.41
C ALA A 46 -20.50 -11.84 1.12
N LEU A 47 -20.66 -10.50 1.19
CA LEU A 47 -20.30 -9.59 0.10
C LEU A 47 -18.79 -9.62 -0.16
N LEU A 48 -17.97 -9.46 0.88
CA LEU A 48 -16.50 -9.45 0.74
C LEU A 48 -15.92 -10.73 0.13
N VAL A 49 -16.56 -11.88 0.35
CA VAL A 49 -16.14 -13.15 -0.26
C VAL A 49 -16.40 -13.18 -1.78
N ARG A 50 -17.39 -12.42 -2.26
CA ARG A 50 -17.84 -12.43 -3.65
C ARG A 50 -17.35 -11.23 -4.45
N ASP A 51 -17.16 -10.10 -3.79
CA ASP A 51 -16.80 -8.82 -4.38
C ASP A 51 -15.39 -8.41 -3.93
N ARG A 52 -14.44 -8.55 -4.87
CA ARG A 52 -13.04 -8.18 -4.62
C ARG A 52 -12.84 -6.66 -4.55
N ASP A 53 -13.66 -5.89 -5.23
CA ASP A 53 -13.52 -4.43 -5.26
C ASP A 53 -13.96 -3.83 -3.92
N GLU A 54 -15.01 -4.40 -3.31
CA GLU A 54 -15.41 -4.05 -1.95
C GLU A 54 -14.34 -4.45 -0.92
N LEU A 55 -13.74 -5.64 -1.08
CA LEU A 55 -12.63 -6.06 -0.22
C LEU A 55 -11.42 -5.11 -0.35
N ASN A 56 -11.06 -4.71 -1.57
CA ASN A 56 -9.99 -3.74 -1.80
C ASN A 56 -10.33 -2.40 -1.14
N SER A 57 -11.57 -1.94 -1.27
CA SER A 57 -12.03 -0.68 -0.65
C SER A 57 -11.95 -0.72 0.88
N LEU A 58 -12.27 -1.87 1.49
CA LEU A 58 -12.08 -2.06 2.92
C LEU A 58 -10.59 -2.03 3.29
N VAL A 59 -9.74 -2.74 2.54
CA VAL A 59 -8.30 -2.82 2.80
C VAL A 59 -7.64 -1.45 2.68
N GLU A 60 -8.04 -0.63 1.72
CA GLU A 60 -7.54 0.73 1.52
C GLU A 60 -7.79 1.64 2.73
N LEU A 61 -8.90 1.44 3.46
CA LEU A 61 -9.16 2.14 4.72
C LEU A 61 -8.31 1.65 5.89
N LEU A 62 -7.71 0.45 5.77
CA LEU A 62 -6.88 -0.16 6.81
C LEU A 62 -5.39 0.08 6.60
N THR A 63 -4.97 0.49 5.40
CA THR A 63 -3.59 0.83 5.07
C THR A 63 -3.27 2.27 5.44
N VAL A 64 -2.01 2.50 5.84
CA VAL A 64 -1.51 3.86 6.07
C VAL A 64 -1.09 4.43 4.72
N ASN A 65 -1.94 5.23 4.11
CA ASN A 65 -1.70 5.82 2.79
C ASN A 65 -0.95 7.17 2.89
N GLU A 66 0.09 7.25 3.73
CA GLU A 66 0.95 8.43 3.76
C GLU A 66 2.01 8.32 2.67
N THR A 67 1.97 9.23 1.70
CA THR A 67 2.94 9.35 0.62
C THR A 67 2.97 10.79 0.13
N TYR A 68 4.15 11.31 -0.19
CA TYR A 68 4.36 12.66 -0.71
C TYR A 68 5.68 12.72 -1.45
N PHE A 69 5.82 13.70 -2.35
CA PHE A 69 7.05 13.87 -3.12
C PHE A 69 8.25 14.12 -2.22
N PHE A 70 9.37 13.51 -2.57
CA PHE A 70 10.65 13.60 -1.87
C PHE A 70 10.56 13.23 -0.39
N ARG A 71 9.65 12.30 -0.05
CA ARG A 71 9.60 11.68 1.27
C ARG A 71 10.96 11.04 1.57
N GLU A 72 11.50 11.33 2.75
CA GLU A 72 12.80 10.80 3.19
C GLU A 72 13.95 11.18 2.22
N PRO A 73 14.27 12.48 2.09
CA PRO A 73 15.17 12.99 1.05
C PRO A 73 16.61 12.48 1.19
N GLU A 74 17.07 12.16 2.40
CA GLU A 74 18.42 11.61 2.62
C GLU A 74 18.57 10.22 1.98
N GLN A 75 17.55 9.39 2.10
CA GLN A 75 17.49 8.04 1.55
C GLN A 75 17.39 8.10 0.02
N LEU A 76 16.59 9.03 -0.52
CA LEU A 76 16.51 9.27 -1.96
C LEU A 76 17.83 9.77 -2.54
N ASN A 77 18.53 10.69 -1.86
CA ASN A 77 19.86 11.15 -2.26
C ASN A 77 20.87 10.00 -2.22
N LEU A 78 20.86 9.17 -1.18
CA LEU A 78 21.75 8.00 -1.12
C LEU A 78 21.54 7.06 -2.31
N VAL A 79 20.27 6.77 -2.67
CA VAL A 79 19.96 5.91 -3.81
C VAL A 79 20.42 6.55 -5.12
N THR A 80 20.13 7.84 -5.33
CA THR A 80 20.36 8.52 -6.61
C THR A 80 21.81 8.95 -6.82
N ASP A 81 22.48 9.49 -5.81
CA ASP A 81 23.83 10.05 -5.90
C ASP A 81 24.92 9.00 -5.75
N LYS A 82 24.65 7.94 -4.99
CA LYS A 82 25.65 6.92 -4.65
C LYS A 82 25.34 5.59 -5.28
N LEU A 83 24.26 4.93 -4.86
CA LEU A 83 24.01 3.53 -5.25
C LEU A 83 23.80 3.37 -6.75
N LEU A 84 22.99 4.25 -7.36
CA LEU A 84 22.74 4.18 -8.80
C LEU A 84 23.96 4.62 -9.62
N ALA A 85 24.72 5.61 -9.15
CA ALA A 85 25.96 6.03 -9.82
C ALA A 85 27.00 4.90 -9.83
N GLU A 86 27.20 4.22 -8.70
CA GLU A 86 28.08 3.05 -8.58
C GLU A 86 27.62 1.91 -9.51
N LEU A 87 26.31 1.61 -9.53
CA LEU A 87 25.74 0.58 -10.41
C LEU A 87 25.85 0.90 -11.90
N LEU A 88 25.79 2.19 -12.29
CA LEU A 88 25.98 2.61 -13.68
C LEU A 88 27.44 2.46 -14.12
N ALA A 89 28.39 2.79 -13.23
CA ALA A 89 29.82 2.69 -13.53
C ALA A 89 30.28 1.26 -13.84
N GLU A 90 29.65 0.26 -13.20
CA GLU A 90 29.96 -1.17 -13.42
C GLU A 90 29.24 -1.79 -14.62
N ARG A 91 28.39 -1.02 -15.33
CA ARG A 91 27.54 -1.54 -16.42
C ARG A 91 27.97 -1.01 -17.79
N ASP A 92 28.12 -1.93 -18.74
CA ASP A 92 28.31 -1.65 -20.17
C ASP A 92 27.03 -1.14 -20.85
N GLY A 93 26.53 0.03 -20.44
CA GLY A 93 25.39 0.71 -21.07
C GLY A 93 24.02 0.02 -20.90
N ARG A 94 23.92 -1.01 -20.04
CA ARG A 94 22.65 -1.70 -19.76
C ARG A 94 21.75 -0.88 -18.84
N PRO A 95 20.45 -0.71 -19.16
CA PRO A 95 19.54 0.11 -18.36
C PRO A 95 19.37 -0.44 -16.94
N ILE A 96 19.26 0.46 -15.97
CA ILE A 96 18.88 0.11 -14.60
C ILE A 96 17.36 -0.04 -14.53
N ARG A 97 16.92 -1.04 -13.77
CA ARG A 97 15.51 -1.25 -13.43
C ARG A 97 15.36 -1.02 -11.93
N ILE A 98 14.43 -0.15 -11.56
CA ILE A 98 14.12 0.21 -10.16
C ILE A 98 12.70 -0.28 -9.87
N LEU A 99 12.51 -0.91 -8.71
CA LEU A 99 11.20 -1.30 -8.19
C LEU A 99 10.91 -0.50 -6.92
N SER A 100 9.89 0.36 -6.96
CA SER A 100 9.29 0.95 -5.77
C SER A 100 8.15 0.04 -5.31
N ALA A 101 8.39 -0.73 -4.26
CA ALA A 101 7.43 -1.69 -3.72
C ALA A 101 6.54 -1.01 -2.67
N GLY A 102 5.22 -1.01 -2.89
CA GLY A 102 4.29 -0.29 -2.02
C GLY A 102 4.26 1.21 -2.30
N CYS A 103 4.29 1.61 -3.58
CA CYS A 103 4.41 3.00 -4.02
C CYS A 103 3.18 3.90 -3.76
N SER A 104 2.11 3.37 -3.15
CA SER A 104 0.87 4.10 -2.88
C SER A 104 0.34 4.81 -4.14
N THR A 105 0.19 6.14 -4.13
CA THR A 105 -0.23 6.96 -5.28
C THR A 105 0.90 7.34 -6.24
N GLY A 106 2.14 6.91 -5.98
CA GLY A 106 3.26 6.95 -6.92
C GLY A 106 4.28 8.07 -6.70
N GLU A 107 4.16 8.87 -5.66
CA GLU A 107 5.06 10.00 -5.42
C GLU A 107 6.52 9.55 -5.24
N GLU A 108 6.77 8.40 -4.60
CA GLU A 108 8.13 7.85 -4.44
C GLU A 108 8.82 7.55 -5.79
N PRO A 109 8.27 6.69 -6.68
CA PRO A 109 8.92 6.42 -7.96
C PRO A 109 9.04 7.67 -8.84
N PHE A 110 8.09 8.60 -8.77
CA PHE A 110 8.22 9.88 -9.46
C PHE A 110 9.31 10.79 -8.86
N SER A 111 9.49 10.79 -7.54
CA SER A 111 10.56 11.53 -6.86
C SER A 111 11.93 11.04 -7.34
N ILE A 112 12.12 9.72 -7.38
CA ILE A 112 13.34 9.08 -7.91
C ILE A 112 13.56 9.51 -9.37
N ALA A 113 12.53 9.42 -10.22
CA ALA A 113 12.63 9.79 -11.62
C ALA A 113 12.98 11.27 -11.83
N MET A 114 12.37 12.18 -11.06
CA MET A 114 12.67 13.61 -11.12
C MET A 114 14.10 13.89 -10.69
N MET A 115 14.55 13.30 -9.58
CA MET A 115 15.92 13.44 -9.08
C MET A 115 16.96 12.93 -10.07
N LEU A 116 16.72 11.80 -10.74
CA LEU A 116 17.62 11.26 -11.74
C LEU A 116 17.65 12.07 -13.03
N ARG A 117 16.53 12.71 -13.42
CA ARG A 117 16.45 13.54 -14.63
C ARG A 117 17.16 14.88 -14.48
N GLU A 118 17.23 15.42 -13.27
CA GLU A 118 17.88 16.70 -12.97
C GLU A 118 19.41 16.61 -12.82
N ARG A 119 19.97 15.41 -12.97
CA ARG A 119 21.40 15.09 -12.87
C ARG A 119 21.94 14.68 -14.24
#